data_AF-A0A516NRW0-F1
#
_entry.id   AF-A0A516NRW0-F1
#
_cell.length_a   1.000
_cell.length_b   1.000
_cell.length_c   1.000
_cell.angle_alpha   90.00
_cell.angle_beta   90.00
_cell.angle_gamma   90.00
#
_symmetry.space_group_name_H-M   'P 1'
#
loop_
_entity.id
_entity.type
_entity.pdbx_description
1 polymer ?
#
loop_
_entity_poly.entity_id
_entity_poly.type
_entity_poly.pdbx_seq_one_letter_code
_entity_poly.pdbx_strand_id
1 'polypeptide(L)'
;MNEPLRRRQPAATSPTYHGCPRRPPCDWGIRMYDLTVDPTGMATYATTTYLRAADLTAAATRATPAGPPLLTPRFGLLSPDFLAAYTAAHTTHLTTITTLATVLASMAATATGAATTYTALDSARAAGLHPTSGEMNA
;
A
#
# COMPACT_ATOMS: atom_id res chain seq x y z
N MET A 1 -13.12 41.35 -12.26
CA MET A 1 -13.85 40.08 -11.99
C MET A 1 -13.34 39.07 -13.00
N ASN A 2 -13.05 37.83 -12.56
CA ASN A 2 -12.22 36.75 -13.16
C ASN A 2 -10.82 36.72 -12.49
N GLU A 3 -10.31 35.68 -11.82
CA GLU A 3 -10.49 34.20 -11.71
C GLU A 3 -10.03 33.81 -10.24
N PRO A 4 -10.10 32.57 -9.64
CA PRO A 4 -10.08 31.26 -10.30
C PRO A 4 -10.86 30.05 -9.74
N LEU A 5 -10.99 29.08 -10.65
CA LEU A 5 -11.38 27.69 -10.49
C LEU A 5 -10.53 26.96 -9.43
N ARG A 6 -10.95 27.04 -8.16
CA ARG A 6 -10.59 26.02 -7.15
C ARG A 6 -11.48 24.80 -7.36
N ARG A 7 -11.00 23.81 -8.12
CA ARG A 7 -11.50 22.44 -7.98
C ARG A 7 -11.18 21.97 -6.56
N ARG A 8 -12.20 21.87 -5.72
CA ARG A 8 -12.11 21.26 -4.40
C ARG A 8 -11.91 19.76 -4.60
N GLN A 9 -10.68 19.33 -4.36
CA GLN A 9 -10.31 17.96 -4.01
C GLN A 9 -11.15 17.54 -2.80
N PRO A 10 -11.96 16.47 -2.84
CA PRO A 10 -12.56 15.94 -1.62
C PRO A 10 -11.42 15.37 -0.79
N ALA A 11 -11.22 15.99 0.39
CA ALA A 11 -10.29 15.52 1.38
C ALA A 11 -10.59 14.05 1.71
N ALA A 12 -9.55 13.24 1.75
CA ALA A 12 -9.58 11.92 2.36
C ALA A 12 -10.07 12.07 3.81
N THR A 13 -11.36 11.82 4.04
CA THR A 13 -11.90 11.66 5.37
C THR A 13 -11.47 10.29 5.88
N SER A 14 -10.54 10.31 6.84
CA SER A 14 -10.35 9.25 7.81
C SER A 14 -11.72 8.75 8.32
N PRO A 15 -11.91 7.45 8.57
CA PRO A 15 -13.19 6.93 9.04
C PRO A 15 -13.40 7.38 10.48
N THR A 16 -14.07 8.51 10.65
CA THR A 16 -14.78 8.83 11.89
C THR A 16 -15.86 7.77 12.08
N TYR A 17 -15.60 6.79 12.95
CA TYR A 17 -16.64 5.97 13.56
C TYR A 17 -17.53 6.91 14.39
N HIS A 18 -18.55 7.48 13.75
CA HIS A 18 -19.59 8.24 14.42
C HIS A 18 -20.54 7.26 15.11
N GLY A 19 -20.58 7.31 16.45
CA GLY A 19 -21.56 6.61 17.26
C GLY A 19 -22.99 7.01 16.89
N CYS A 20 -23.87 6.00 16.84
CA CYS A 20 -25.25 6.09 16.39
C CYS A 20 -26.15 6.84 17.40
N PRO A 21 -26.95 7.86 17.00
CA PRO A 21 -28.00 8.44 17.83
C PRO A 21 -29.31 7.61 17.74
N ARG A 22 -29.58 6.84 18.80
CA ARG A 22 -30.87 6.27 19.27
C ARG A 22 -31.98 5.96 18.21
N ARG A 23 -31.90 4.84 17.48
CA ARG A 23 -33.06 3.96 17.13
C ARG A 23 -32.61 2.49 16.94
N PRO A 24 -33.34 1.49 17.45
CA PRO A 24 -32.97 0.07 17.32
C PRO A 24 -33.40 -0.57 15.98
N PRO A 25 -32.73 -1.66 15.55
CA PRO A 25 -31.58 -2.31 16.19
C PRO A 25 -30.25 -1.80 15.62
N CYS A 26 -29.29 -1.57 16.50
CA CYS A 26 -27.91 -1.24 16.12
C CYS A 26 -27.27 -2.45 15.42
N ASP A 27 -27.38 -2.49 14.11
CA ASP A 27 -26.66 -3.43 13.25
C ASP A 27 -25.21 -2.96 13.13
N TRP A 28 -24.35 -3.42 14.05
CA TRP A 28 -22.90 -3.23 13.98
C TRP A 28 -22.22 -4.29 13.10
N GLY A 29 -22.98 -5.18 12.44
CA GLY A 29 -22.45 -6.14 11.48
C GLY A 29 -22.46 -5.55 10.07
N ILE A 30 -21.30 -5.41 9.44
CA ILE A 30 -21.26 -5.36 7.97
C ILE A 30 -21.89 -6.67 7.50
N ARG A 31 -23.12 -6.62 6.97
CA ARG A 31 -23.73 -7.80 6.36
C ARG A 31 -23.05 -8.02 5.02
N MET A 32 -22.84 -9.28 4.64
CA MET A 32 -22.13 -9.65 3.42
C MET A 32 -22.75 -9.05 2.13
N TYR A 33 -23.99 -8.54 2.21
CA TYR A 33 -24.65 -7.81 1.12
C TYR A 33 -24.23 -6.34 0.96
N ASP A 34 -23.44 -5.78 1.89
CA ASP A 34 -23.01 -4.37 1.89
C ASP A 34 -21.47 -4.24 1.81
N LEU A 35 -20.84 -5.13 1.05
CA LEU A 35 -19.41 -5.05 0.72
C LEU A 35 -19.22 -4.35 -0.62
N THR A 36 -18.65 -3.15 -0.58
CA THR A 36 -18.23 -2.42 -1.78
C THR A 36 -16.72 -2.52 -1.94
N VAL A 37 -16.26 -2.71 -3.18
CA VAL A 37 -14.84 -2.74 -3.53
C VAL A 37 -14.53 -1.54 -4.40
N ASP A 38 -13.50 -0.77 -4.03
CA ASP A 38 -12.97 0.32 -4.84
C ASP A 38 -11.69 -0.13 -5.58
N PRO A 39 -11.79 -0.55 -6.86
CA PRO A 39 -10.63 -0.97 -7.64
C PRO A 39 -9.67 0.20 -7.93
N THR A 40 -10.15 1.45 -7.95
CA THR A 40 -9.30 2.63 -8.16
C THR A 40 -8.43 2.89 -6.93
N GLY A 41 -9.01 2.74 -5.73
CA GLY A 41 -8.30 2.76 -4.46
C GLY A 41 -7.25 1.65 -4.37
N MET A 42 -7.59 0.43 -4.79
CA MET A 42 -6.63 -0.69 -4.83
C MET A 42 -5.46 -0.42 -5.78
N ALA A 43 -5.71 0.12 -6.97
CA ALA A 43 -4.65 0.49 -7.91
C ALA A 43 -3.76 1.61 -7.36
N THR A 44 -4.36 2.60 -6.71
CA THR A 44 -3.62 3.69 -6.03
C THR A 44 -2.74 3.13 -4.91
N TYR A 45 -3.28 2.25 -4.07
CA TYR A 45 -2.50 1.55 -3.05
C TYR A 45 -1.33 0.76 -3.67
N ALA A 46 -1.58 0.00 -4.73
CA ALA A 46 -0.53 -0.77 -5.39
C ALA A 46 0.61 0.12 -5.91
N THR A 47 0.29 1.21 -6.61
CA THR A 47 1.30 2.16 -7.12
C THR A 47 2.14 2.76 -6.00
N THR A 48 1.50 3.22 -4.91
CA THR A 48 2.25 3.76 -3.76
C THR A 48 3.12 2.71 -3.09
N THR A 49 2.64 1.47 -2.99
CA THR A 49 3.38 0.36 -2.38
C THR A 49 4.59 -0.03 -3.23
N TYR A 50 4.48 -0.01 -4.57
CA TYR A 50 5.62 -0.16 -5.47
C TYR A 50 6.68 0.93 -5.27
N LEU A 51 6.25 2.19 -5.14
CA LEU A 51 7.17 3.30 -4.86
C LEU A 51 7.91 3.08 -3.53
N ARG A 52 7.21 2.62 -2.48
CA ARG A 52 7.86 2.29 -1.20
C ARG A 52 8.85 1.14 -1.32
N ALA A 53 8.54 0.10 -2.10
CA ALA A 53 9.47 -0.99 -2.37
C ALA A 53 10.74 -0.49 -3.08
N ALA A 54 10.59 0.41 -4.07
CA ALA A 54 11.70 1.02 -4.78
C ALA A 54 12.54 1.93 -3.87
N ASP A 55 11.90 2.79 -3.08
CA ASP A 55 12.56 3.66 -2.09
C ASP A 55 13.41 2.84 -1.11
N LEU A 56 12.86 1.72 -0.63
CA LEU A 56 13.52 0.85 0.33
C LEU A 56 14.73 0.13 -0.28
N THR A 57 14.60 -0.31 -1.54
CA THR A 57 15.71 -0.89 -2.30
C THR A 57 16.81 0.14 -2.53
N ALA A 58 16.47 1.36 -2.93
CA ALA A 58 17.41 2.46 -3.12
C ALA A 58 18.07 2.89 -1.79
N ALA A 59 17.35 2.82 -0.68
CA ALA A 59 17.91 3.06 0.66
C ALA A 59 18.94 1.98 1.04
N ALA A 60 18.65 0.70 0.78
CA ALA A 60 19.59 -0.40 1.01
C ALA A 60 20.90 -0.21 0.21
N THR A 61 20.78 0.11 -1.08
CA THR A 61 21.94 0.38 -1.95
C THR A 61 22.78 1.55 -1.44
N ARG A 62 22.14 2.64 -1.00
CA ARG A 62 22.85 3.80 -0.43
C ARG A 62 23.49 3.53 0.93
N ALA A 63 22.93 2.60 1.71
CA ALA A 63 23.46 2.21 3.02
C ALA A 63 24.63 1.21 2.94
N THR A 64 24.73 0.45 1.84
CA THR A 64 25.81 -0.55 1.61
C THR A 64 27.24 0.02 1.77
N PRO A 65 27.58 1.20 1.21
CA PRO A 65 28.92 1.78 1.39
C PRO A 65 29.14 2.43 2.77
N ALA A 66 28.09 2.62 3.59
CA ALA A 66 28.19 3.23 4.92
C ALA A 66 28.75 2.24 5.97
N GLY A 67 29.74 1.47 5.56
CA GLY A 67 30.23 0.30 6.28
C GLY A 67 31.24 0.59 7.40
N PRO A 68 31.65 -0.49 8.10
CA PRO A 68 32.52 -0.47 9.28
C PRO A 68 33.88 0.25 9.17
N PRO A 69 34.52 0.43 7.99
CA PRO A 69 35.82 1.10 7.91
C PRO A 69 35.82 2.53 8.47
N LEU A 70 34.66 3.19 8.50
CA LEU A 70 34.50 4.53 9.07
C LEU A 70 34.61 4.57 10.60
N LEU A 71 34.44 3.42 11.27
CA LEU A 71 34.46 3.29 12.73
C LEU A 71 35.82 2.84 13.27
N THR A 72 36.66 2.24 12.43
CA THR A 72 37.99 1.72 12.77
C THR A 72 38.89 2.70 13.55
N PRO A 73 38.97 4.00 13.19
CA PRO A 73 39.83 4.95 13.91
C PRO A 73 39.39 5.24 15.36
N ARG A 74 38.13 4.96 15.72
CA ARG A 74 37.57 5.26 17.05
C ARG A 74 37.66 4.11 18.05
N PHE A 75 37.76 2.86 17.58
CA PHE A 75 37.65 1.68 18.46
C PHE A 75 38.98 1.01 18.84
N GLY A 76 40.11 1.44 18.29
CA GLY A 76 41.44 0.98 18.74
C GLY A 76 41.59 -0.55 18.74
N LEU A 77 42.24 -1.13 19.75
CA LEU A 77 42.51 -2.58 19.89
C LEU A 77 41.27 -3.45 20.17
N LEU A 78 40.16 -2.87 20.64
CA LEU A 78 38.89 -3.58 20.89
C LEU A 78 38.03 -3.73 19.63
N SER A 79 38.46 -3.11 18.53
CA SER A 79 37.73 -3.01 17.28
C SER A 79 37.43 -4.32 16.54
N PRO A 80 38.21 -5.42 16.60
CA PRO A 80 37.99 -6.54 15.69
C PRO A 80 36.67 -7.27 15.90
N ASP A 81 36.33 -7.60 17.15
CA ASP A 81 35.10 -8.32 17.48
C ASP A 81 33.85 -7.44 17.30
N PHE A 82 33.94 -6.17 17.71
CA PHE A 82 32.88 -5.20 17.48
C PHE A 82 32.64 -4.95 15.99
N LEU A 83 33.71 -4.84 15.18
CA LEU A 83 33.62 -4.65 13.74
C LEU A 83 33.03 -5.87 13.06
N ALA A 84 33.38 -7.09 13.51
CA ALA A 84 32.76 -8.32 13.04
C ALA A 84 31.25 -8.35 13.37
N ALA A 85 30.87 -8.07 14.63
CA ALA A 85 29.47 -8.02 15.06
C ALA A 85 28.66 -6.94 14.32
N TYR A 86 29.21 -5.74 14.14
CA TYR A 86 28.57 -4.67 13.37
C TYR A 86 28.43 -5.03 11.90
N THR A 87 29.46 -5.62 11.28
CA THR A 87 29.40 -6.06 9.87
C THR A 87 28.30 -7.11 9.68
N ALA A 88 28.20 -8.08 10.59
CA ALA A 88 27.16 -9.09 10.57
C ALA A 88 25.75 -8.47 10.75
N ALA A 89 25.60 -7.56 11.71
CA ALA A 89 24.33 -6.86 11.96
C ALA A 89 23.93 -5.97 10.78
N HIS A 90 24.87 -5.21 10.20
CA HIS A 90 24.64 -4.35 9.04
C HIS A 90 24.24 -5.17 7.81
N THR A 91 24.94 -6.27 7.54
CA THR A 91 24.59 -7.19 6.44
C THR A 91 23.21 -7.80 6.63
N THR A 92 22.89 -8.23 7.85
CA THR A 92 21.57 -8.77 8.21
C THR A 92 20.49 -7.71 7.99
N HIS A 93 20.73 -6.48 8.46
CA HIS A 93 19.81 -5.37 8.31
C HIS A 93 19.53 -5.05 6.83
N LEU A 94 20.57 -4.96 5.99
CA LEU A 94 20.40 -4.75 4.55
C LEU A 94 19.60 -5.89 3.90
N THR A 95 19.86 -7.14 4.31
CA THR A 95 19.11 -8.31 3.83
C THR A 95 17.64 -8.25 4.23
N THR A 96 17.33 -7.82 5.46
CA THR A 96 15.95 -7.65 5.91
C THR A 96 15.24 -6.54 5.13
N ILE A 97 15.93 -5.42 4.86
CA ILE A 97 15.38 -4.30 4.08
C ILE A 97 15.02 -4.75 2.65
N THR A 98 15.91 -5.47 1.97
CA THR A 98 15.65 -5.97 0.62
C THR A 98 14.55 -7.03 0.59
N THR A 99 14.47 -7.88 1.61
CA THR A 99 13.38 -8.85 1.78
C THR A 99 12.04 -8.14 1.94
N LEU A 100 11.96 -7.12 2.79
CA LEU A 100 10.76 -6.31 2.98
C LEU A 100 10.34 -5.59 1.69
N ALA A 101 11.31 -5.06 0.93
CA ALA A 101 11.03 -4.44 -0.36
C ALA A 101 10.39 -5.45 -1.34
N THR A 102 10.89 -6.68 -1.36
CA THR A 102 10.33 -7.77 -2.18
C THR A 102 8.90 -8.11 -1.76
N VAL A 103 8.62 -8.18 -0.44
CA VAL A 103 7.27 -8.41 0.09
C VAL A 103 6.31 -7.30 -0.34
N LEU A 104 6.72 -6.04 -0.21
CA LEU A 104 5.90 -4.89 -0.64
C LEU A 104 5.60 -4.94 -2.14
N ALA A 105 6.59 -5.28 -2.97
CA ALA A 105 6.37 -5.44 -4.41
C ALA A 105 5.37 -6.56 -4.73
N SER A 106 5.42 -7.68 -4.00
CA SER A 106 4.47 -8.80 -4.16
C SER A 106 3.05 -8.42 -3.73
N MET A 107 2.91 -7.69 -2.62
CA MET A 107 1.62 -7.17 -2.16
C MET A 107 1.02 -6.20 -3.19
N ALA A 108 1.84 -5.30 -3.73
CA ALA A 108 1.43 -4.37 -4.77
C ALA A 108 0.98 -5.08 -6.06
N ALA A 109 1.70 -6.14 -6.46
CA ALA A 109 1.32 -6.97 -7.61
C ALA A 109 -0.05 -7.63 -7.40
N THR A 110 -0.26 -8.20 -6.21
CA THR A 110 -1.52 -8.84 -5.83
C THR A 110 -2.67 -7.84 -5.83
N ALA A 111 -2.47 -6.65 -5.27
CA ALA A 111 -3.48 -5.58 -5.26
C ALA A 111 -3.81 -5.08 -6.68
N THR A 112 -2.81 -4.99 -7.56
CA THR A 112 -3.02 -4.64 -8.98
C THR A 112 -3.88 -5.71 -9.66
N GLY A 113 -3.54 -7.00 -9.49
CA GLY A 113 -4.30 -8.11 -10.06
C GLY A 113 -5.73 -8.21 -9.52
N ALA A 114 -5.94 -7.89 -8.24
CA ALA A 114 -7.26 -7.81 -7.65
C ALA A 114 -8.09 -6.67 -8.29
N ALA A 115 -7.51 -5.46 -8.40
CA ALA A 115 -8.17 -4.31 -9.02
C ALA A 115 -8.60 -4.60 -10.46
N THR A 116 -7.73 -5.21 -11.27
CA THR A 116 -8.06 -5.60 -12.66
C THR A 116 -9.17 -6.63 -12.70
N THR A 117 -9.14 -7.61 -11.80
CA THR A 117 -10.16 -8.67 -11.73
C THR A 117 -11.52 -8.10 -11.36
N TYR A 118 -11.60 -7.25 -10.33
CA TYR A 118 -12.86 -6.61 -9.95
C TYR A 118 -13.43 -5.73 -11.04
N THR A 119 -12.58 -4.94 -11.72
CA THR A 119 -13.01 -4.09 -12.85
C THR A 119 -13.57 -4.92 -14.00
N ALA A 120 -12.91 -6.02 -14.36
CA ALA A 120 -13.37 -6.90 -15.43
C ALA A 120 -14.70 -7.58 -15.07
N LEU A 121 -14.81 -8.10 -13.84
CA LEU A 121 -16.04 -8.73 -13.36
C LEU A 121 -17.21 -7.76 -13.31
N ASP A 122 -16.98 -6.52 -12.88
CA ASP A 122 -18.00 -5.47 -12.86
C ASP A 122 -18.50 -5.15 -14.29
N SER A 123 -17.59 -4.93 -15.24
CA SER A 123 -17.96 -4.68 -16.63
C SER A 123 -18.73 -5.83 -17.28
N ALA A 124 -18.34 -7.09 -17.00
CA ALA A 124 -18.99 -8.27 -17.55
C ALA A 124 -20.42 -8.43 -17.00
N ARG A 125 -20.61 -8.15 -15.70
CA ARG A 125 -21.94 -8.18 -15.07
C ARG A 125 -22.83 -7.06 -15.60
N ALA A 126 -22.31 -5.84 -15.72
CA ALA A 126 -23.06 -4.71 -16.28
C ALA A 126 -23.52 -4.99 -17.71
N ALA A 127 -22.65 -5.57 -18.55
CA ALA A 127 -22.99 -5.97 -19.91
C ALA A 127 -24.07 -7.07 -19.96
N GLY A 128 -24.06 -8.02 -19.02
CA GLY A 128 -25.09 -9.05 -18.92
C GLY A 128 -26.46 -8.55 -18.44
N LEU A 129 -26.50 -7.48 -17.64
CA LEU A 129 -27.73 -6.87 -17.13
C LEU A 129 -28.45 -5.97 -18.16
N HIS A 130 -27.68 -5.28 -19.01
CA HIS A 130 -28.20 -4.37 -20.03
C HIS A 130 -29.25 -4.99 -20.99
N PRO A 131 -29.06 -6.20 -21.56
CA PRO A 131 -30.05 -6.83 -22.43
C PRO A 131 -31.34 -7.19 -21.67
N THR A 132 -31.23 -7.75 -20.46
CA THR A 132 -32.39 -8.10 -19.63
C THR A 132 -33.20 -6.87 -19.22
N SER A 133 -32.54 -5.75 -18.93
CA SER A 133 -33.24 -4.48 -18.68
C SER A 133 -33.96 -3.94 -19.92
N GLY A 134 -33.43 -4.19 -21.12
CA GLY A 134 -34.07 -3.81 -22.38
C GLY A 134 -35.34 -4.61 -22.66
N GLU A 135 -35.34 -5.91 -22.32
CA GLU A 135 -36.52 -6.79 -22.45
C GLU A 135 -37.62 -6.44 -21.45
N MET A 136 -37.27 -5.99 -20.24
CA MET A 136 -38.24 -5.66 -19.19
C MET A 136 -38.90 -4.28 -19.38
N ASN A 137 -38.30 -3.42 -20.21
CA ASN A 137 -38.80 -2.07 -20.55
C ASN A 137 -39.55 -2.03 -21.90
N ALA A 138 -39.73 -3.18 -22.56
CA ALA A 138 -40.45 -3.35 -23.82
C ALA A 138 -41.81 -4.02 -23.58
#